data_AF-A0A937DFD3-F1
#
_entry.id   AF-A0A937DFD3-F1
#
_cell.length_a   1.000
_cell.length_b   1.000
_cell.length_c   1.000
_cell.angle_alpha   90.00
_cell.angle_beta   90.00
_cell.angle_gamma   90.00
#
_symmetry.space_group_name_H-M   'P 1'
#
loop_
_entity.id
_entity.type
_entity.pdbx_description
1 polymer ?
#
loop_
_entity_poly.entity_id
_entity_poly.type
_entity_poly.pdbx_seq_one_letter_code
_entity_poly.pdbx_strand_id
1 'polypeptide(L)'
;MEGGQAQVRLVFAGELLEGHTLDEVKRLFGEMFKLDGDRLAAIFSGQRTVLKHQIGRDDGERYAARLKKLGMRVQVEPIDALPELKPLPAAVGATPAEAVKTVAASVPAAGLSLAELADEVECPNCGERQPKKFVLCRKCTTDIPRALASRAEDAERARAERLAARQQASGRFAPPGAEVDDGAVFSSDDAPPFWGFGFSGRLGRINYLLSFYASMLLFGLVGIGGAVLVPLTRSTFVAILLIPLMLAVVVWGLRATVLRFHDINRSGWWSLVFLLPALPMVSTITSGGESMPGTGAMTMYMVFSVINLLLTLVLLIYPGTHGDNDFGGPARQGNGFLAAILTLVAVLAFAAYVSFAMKTYNEYSRKAAARQATQSESDDARAPGANPSAAPAPQQQPMPGLPPGPAADAFRDQYMPASNEKAFAMSSAGAYGWAGGKSSMREAISAALTDCDQRRDAYTSQCRIVNVNGMVPKER
;
A
#
# COMPACT_ATOMS: atom_id res chain seq x y z
N MET A 1 18.42 -15.02 -26.14
CA MET A 1 18.32 -14.44 -27.49
C MET A 1 16.94 -13.83 -27.61
N GLU A 2 16.76 -12.58 -27.18
CA GLU A 2 15.52 -11.84 -27.38
C GLU A 2 15.72 -10.94 -28.60
N GLY A 3 15.09 -11.31 -29.71
CA GLY A 3 15.09 -10.50 -30.92
C GLY A 3 14.31 -9.20 -30.66
N GLY A 4 15.00 -8.07 -30.76
CA GLY A 4 14.36 -6.76 -30.78
C GLY A 4 13.31 -6.74 -31.89
N GLN A 5 12.03 -6.69 -31.52
CA GLN A 5 10.95 -6.63 -32.50
C GLN A 5 11.04 -5.28 -33.22
N ALA A 6 11.36 -5.31 -34.51
CA ALA A 6 11.39 -4.12 -35.35
C ALA A 6 10.02 -3.42 -35.30
N GLN A 7 10.04 -2.14 -34.94
CA GLN A 7 8.82 -1.34 -34.90
C GLN A 7 8.45 -0.88 -36.32
N VAL A 8 7.15 -0.92 -36.61
CA VAL A 8 6.58 -0.55 -37.90
C VAL A 8 5.55 0.58 -37.75
N ARG A 9 5.24 1.25 -38.85
CA ARG A 9 4.14 2.23 -38.98
C ARG A 9 3.16 1.77 -40.05
N LEU A 10 1.88 2.06 -39.83
CA LEU A 10 0.80 1.77 -40.78
C LEU A 10 0.49 3.03 -41.58
N VAL A 11 0.67 2.95 -42.90
CA VAL A 11 0.47 4.06 -43.83
C VAL A 11 -0.70 3.75 -44.76
N PHE A 12 -1.65 4.68 -44.87
CA PHE A 12 -2.74 4.63 -45.82
C PHE A 12 -2.59 5.78 -46.83
N ALA A 13 -2.65 5.45 -48.12
CA ALA A 13 -2.44 6.41 -49.21
C ALA A 13 -3.70 6.57 -50.10
N GLY A 14 -4.89 6.30 -49.55
CA GLY A 14 -6.15 6.42 -50.30
C GLY A 14 -6.46 5.24 -51.23
N GLU A 15 -5.64 4.19 -51.27
CA GLU A 15 -5.87 3.01 -52.11
C GLU A 15 -6.94 2.08 -51.52
N LEU A 16 -7.99 1.81 -52.31
CA LEU A 16 -9.06 0.86 -51.97
C LEU A 16 -8.89 -0.45 -52.73
N LEU A 17 -9.42 -1.53 -52.17
CA LEU A 17 -9.45 -2.85 -52.81
C LEU A 17 -10.63 -2.96 -53.78
N GLU A 18 -10.46 -3.78 -54.82
CA GLU A 18 -11.47 -4.02 -55.85
C GLU A 18 -12.80 -4.48 -55.23
N GLY A 19 -13.91 -3.88 -55.67
CA GLY A 19 -15.25 -4.20 -55.18
C GLY A 19 -15.75 -3.34 -54.01
N HIS A 20 -14.94 -2.44 -53.45
CA HIS A 20 -15.34 -1.52 -52.39
C HIS A 20 -15.43 -0.08 -52.87
N THR A 21 -16.49 0.63 -52.47
CA THR A 21 -16.69 2.05 -52.78
C THR A 21 -16.15 2.95 -51.68
N LEU A 22 -15.66 4.14 -52.03
CA LEU A 22 -15.10 5.11 -51.07
C LEU A 22 -16.08 5.44 -49.94
N ASP A 23 -17.36 5.61 -50.27
CA ASP A 23 -18.39 6.01 -49.30
C ASP A 23 -18.73 4.87 -48.32
N GLU A 24 -18.75 3.62 -48.81
CA GLU A 24 -18.95 2.44 -47.98
C GLU A 24 -17.78 2.23 -47.01
N VAL A 25 -16.54 2.35 -47.50
CA VAL A 25 -15.32 2.20 -46.68
C VAL A 25 -15.23 3.32 -45.65
N LYS A 26 -15.54 4.57 -46.03
CA LYS A 26 -15.60 5.71 -45.11
C LYS A 26 -16.60 5.48 -43.99
N ARG A 27 -17.81 4.98 -44.30
CA ARG A 27 -18.84 4.69 -43.30
C ARG A 27 -18.39 3.59 -42.34
N LEU A 28 -17.91 2.46 -42.85
CA LEU A 28 -17.45 1.33 -42.03
C LEU A 28 -16.24 1.69 -41.16
N PHE A 29 -15.32 2.49 -41.70
CA PHE A 29 -14.16 2.99 -40.96
C PHE A 29 -14.57 4.00 -39.88
N GLY A 30 -15.46 4.94 -40.21
CA GLY A 30 -16.03 5.90 -39.26
C GLY A 30 -16.74 5.21 -38.10
N GLU A 31 -17.56 4.19 -38.39
CA GLU A 31 -18.26 3.38 -37.38
C GLU A 31 -17.28 2.62 -36.46
N MET A 32 -16.23 2.01 -37.02
CA MET A 32 -15.27 1.21 -36.26
C MET A 32 -14.38 2.07 -35.34
N PHE A 33 -13.97 3.25 -35.81
CA PHE A 33 -13.05 4.13 -35.08
C PHE A 33 -13.76 5.29 -34.39
N LYS A 34 -15.09 5.39 -34.49
CA LYS A 34 -15.92 6.49 -33.99
C LYS A 34 -15.37 7.86 -34.46
N LEU A 35 -15.05 7.94 -35.75
CA LEU A 35 -14.48 9.14 -36.38
C LEU A 35 -15.48 9.74 -37.35
N ASP A 36 -15.87 10.98 -37.10
CA ASP A 36 -16.84 11.73 -37.91
C ASP A 36 -16.25 13.03 -38.47
N GLY A 37 -16.90 13.60 -39.49
CA GLY A 37 -16.63 14.95 -40.01
C GLY A 37 -15.25 15.14 -40.65
N ASP A 38 -14.62 16.29 -40.37
CA ASP A 38 -13.38 16.76 -41.02
C ASP A 38 -12.20 15.81 -40.83
N ARG A 39 -12.17 15.08 -39.70
CA ARG A 39 -11.09 14.14 -39.37
C ARG A 39 -11.15 12.87 -40.21
N LEU A 40 -12.37 12.40 -40.52
CA LEU A 40 -12.58 11.29 -41.46
C LEU A 40 -12.25 11.73 -42.89
N ALA A 41 -12.65 12.94 -43.28
CA ALA A 41 -12.31 13.51 -44.59
C ALA A 41 -10.80 13.67 -44.79
N ALA A 42 -10.06 14.06 -43.75
CA ALA A 42 -8.60 14.21 -43.79
C ALA A 42 -7.88 12.88 -44.04
N ILE A 43 -8.33 11.77 -43.46
CA ILE A 43 -7.72 10.44 -43.65
C ILE A 43 -7.94 9.91 -45.07
N PHE A 44 -9.10 10.21 -45.66
CA PHE A 44 -9.47 9.82 -47.03
C PHE A 44 -9.20 10.94 -48.05
N SER A 45 -8.32 11.88 -47.74
CA SER A 45 -7.94 13.00 -48.63
C SER A 45 -7.03 12.58 -49.80
N GLY A 46 -6.67 11.28 -49.89
CA GLY A 46 -5.72 10.76 -50.87
C GLY A 46 -4.24 11.04 -50.53
N GLN A 47 -3.98 11.81 -49.46
CA GLN A 47 -2.64 12.04 -48.95
C GLN A 47 -2.17 10.86 -48.09
N ARG A 48 -0.86 10.61 -48.13
CA ARG A 48 -0.20 9.59 -47.33
C ARG A 48 -0.36 9.89 -45.84
N THR A 49 -1.24 9.15 -45.17
CA THR A 49 -1.61 9.36 -43.77
C THR A 49 -1.14 8.18 -42.92
N VAL A 50 -0.46 8.48 -41.81
CA VAL A 50 -0.05 7.47 -40.84
C VAL A 50 -1.23 7.17 -39.92
N LEU A 51 -1.79 5.97 -40.02
CA LEU A 51 -2.91 5.54 -39.18
C LEU A 51 -2.44 5.18 -37.77
N LYS A 52 -1.25 4.57 -37.64
CA LYS A 52 -0.66 4.19 -36.36
C LYS A 52 0.87 4.10 -36.47
N HIS A 53 1.58 4.57 -35.46
CA HIS A 53 3.05 4.57 -35.38
C HIS A 53 3.53 3.68 -34.22
N GLN A 54 4.79 3.21 -34.28
CA GLN A 54 5.47 2.45 -33.22
C GLN A 54 4.71 1.19 -32.75
N ILE A 55 4.27 0.36 -33.69
CA ILE A 55 3.68 -0.95 -33.37
C ILE A 55 4.67 -2.07 -33.67
N GLY A 56 4.62 -3.17 -32.91
CA GLY A 56 5.41 -4.37 -33.23
C GLY A 56 5.00 -4.93 -34.59
N ARG A 57 5.95 -5.47 -35.35
CA ARG A 57 5.71 -6.01 -36.72
C ARG A 57 4.51 -6.97 -36.79
N ASP A 58 4.43 -7.92 -35.86
CA ASP A 58 3.35 -8.92 -35.81
C ASP A 58 1.97 -8.29 -35.54
N ASP A 59 1.94 -7.23 -34.72
CA ASP A 59 0.71 -6.49 -34.45
C ASP A 59 0.33 -5.62 -35.66
N GLY A 60 1.32 -5.03 -36.33
CA GLY A 60 1.12 -4.27 -37.56
C GLY A 60 0.51 -5.10 -38.68
N GLU A 61 0.99 -6.33 -38.87
CA GLU A 61 0.42 -7.27 -39.85
C GLU A 61 -1.01 -7.67 -39.50
N ARG A 62 -1.32 -7.90 -38.21
CA ARG A 62 -2.70 -8.17 -37.75
C ARG A 62 -3.63 -6.97 -37.98
N TYR A 63 -3.19 -5.75 -37.69
CA TYR A 63 -3.97 -4.54 -37.92
C TYR A 63 -4.19 -4.30 -39.41
N ALA A 64 -3.17 -4.47 -40.25
CA ALA A 64 -3.28 -4.37 -41.70
C ALA A 64 -4.28 -5.41 -42.26
N ALA A 65 -4.25 -6.65 -41.76
CA ALA A 65 -5.19 -7.69 -42.17
C ALA A 65 -6.65 -7.35 -41.82
N ARG A 66 -6.91 -6.70 -40.68
CA ARG A 66 -8.26 -6.22 -40.32
C ARG A 66 -8.72 -5.08 -41.22
N LEU A 67 -7.86 -4.10 -41.49
CA LEU A 67 -8.18 -2.98 -42.38
C LEU A 67 -8.37 -3.44 -43.85
N LYS A 68 -7.66 -4.48 -44.27
CA LYS A 68 -7.86 -5.14 -45.57
C LYS A 68 -9.28 -5.69 -45.73
N LYS A 69 -9.87 -6.24 -44.67
CA LYS A 69 -11.26 -6.75 -44.69
C LYS A 69 -12.31 -5.64 -44.84
N LEU A 70 -11.93 -4.39 -44.58
CA LEU A 70 -12.76 -3.21 -44.77
C LEU A 70 -12.56 -2.57 -46.15
N GLY A 71 -11.82 -3.21 -47.05
CA GLY A 71 -11.56 -2.68 -48.39
C GLY A 71 -10.43 -1.65 -48.46
N MET A 72 -9.64 -1.45 -47.41
CA MET A 72 -8.51 -0.52 -47.41
C MET A 72 -7.18 -1.22 -47.71
N ARG A 73 -6.35 -0.64 -48.58
CA ARG A 73 -4.97 -1.09 -48.75
C ARG A 73 -4.04 -0.26 -47.85
N VAL A 74 -3.52 -0.90 -46.81
CA VAL A 74 -2.63 -0.27 -45.82
C VAL A 74 -1.25 -0.89 -45.92
N GLN A 75 -0.21 -0.05 -45.98
CA GLN A 75 1.18 -0.47 -46.07
C GLN A 75 1.81 -0.51 -44.68
N VAL A 76 2.50 -1.60 -44.36
CA VAL A 76 3.29 -1.75 -43.13
C VAL A 76 4.74 -1.40 -43.45
N GLU A 77 5.21 -0.26 -42.96
CA GLU A 77 6.58 0.19 -43.20
C GLU A 77 7.44 0.13 -41.93
N PRO A 78 8.68 -0.38 -41.98
CA PRO A 78 9.63 -0.31 -40.87
C PRO A 78 9.97 1.14 -40.53
N ILE A 79 10.12 1.46 -39.24
CA ILE A 79 10.44 2.81 -38.77
C ILE A 79 11.88 3.22 -39.16
N ASP A 80 12.77 2.26 -39.44
CA ASP A 80 14.17 2.51 -39.84
C ASP A 80 14.35 2.80 -41.35
N ALA A 81 13.27 2.78 -42.15
CA ALA A 81 13.35 3.18 -43.55
C ALA A 81 13.19 4.71 -43.66
N LEU A 82 14.33 5.41 -43.65
CA LEU A 82 14.43 6.80 -44.13
C LEU A 82 13.75 6.91 -45.51
N PRO A 83 12.85 7.89 -45.72
CA PRO A 83 12.24 8.08 -47.03
C PRO A 83 13.32 8.49 -48.04
N GLU A 84 13.45 7.73 -49.12
CA GLU A 84 14.32 8.09 -50.25
C GLU A 84 13.75 9.34 -50.93
N LEU A 85 14.31 10.50 -50.56
CA LEU A 85 14.03 11.78 -51.19
C LEU A 85 14.65 11.79 -52.59
N LYS A 86 13.80 11.78 -53.60
CA LYS A 86 14.17 12.05 -55.00
C LYS A 86 14.79 13.47 -55.09
N PRO A 87 16.02 13.64 -55.62
CA PRO A 87 16.69 14.93 -55.61
C PRO A 87 16.29 15.81 -56.80
N LEU A 88 16.10 17.11 -56.55
CA LEU A 88 16.25 18.19 -57.53
C LEU A 88 16.57 19.51 -56.80
N PRO A 89 17.12 20.53 -57.47
CA PRO A 89 18.54 20.86 -57.49
C PRO A 89 18.90 22.05 -56.58
N ALA A 90 20.20 22.17 -56.32
CA ALA A 90 20.84 23.16 -55.46
C ALA A 90 20.64 24.62 -55.89
N ALA A 91 20.49 25.51 -54.90
CA ALA A 91 21.00 26.88 -54.96
C ALA A 91 21.07 27.52 -53.56
N VAL A 92 22.29 27.94 -53.20
CA VAL A 92 22.68 29.12 -52.38
C VAL A 92 22.13 29.16 -50.95
N GLY A 93 22.91 29.12 -49.87
CA GLY A 93 24.30 29.50 -49.64
C GLY A 93 24.33 30.38 -48.39
N ALA A 94 24.99 29.95 -47.32
CA ALA A 94 25.50 30.81 -46.24
C ALA A 94 26.46 30.01 -45.36
N THR A 95 27.70 30.49 -45.29
CA THR A 95 28.84 29.96 -44.52
C THR A 95 28.72 30.24 -43.00
N PRO A 96 29.49 29.51 -42.16
CA PRO A 96 29.31 29.45 -40.71
C PRO A 96 30.22 30.40 -39.91
N ALA A 97 29.74 30.83 -38.74
CA ALA A 97 30.50 31.60 -37.75
C ALA A 97 31.15 30.67 -36.70
N GLU A 98 32.43 30.93 -36.48
CA GLU A 98 33.41 30.17 -35.72
C GLU A 98 33.43 30.54 -34.22
N ALA A 99 33.87 29.58 -33.40
CA ALA A 99 33.95 29.64 -31.95
C ALA A 99 35.14 30.50 -31.45
N VAL A 100 34.99 31.14 -30.29
CA VAL A 100 36.12 31.72 -29.54
C VAL A 100 36.08 31.31 -28.07
N LYS A 101 37.28 30.89 -27.62
CA LYS A 101 37.67 30.34 -26.33
C LYS A 101 37.77 31.40 -25.21
N THR A 102 37.60 30.92 -23.98
CA THR A 102 37.85 31.59 -22.71
C THR A 102 39.35 31.77 -22.42
N VAL A 103 39.74 32.92 -21.84
CA VAL A 103 41.04 33.14 -21.20
C VAL A 103 40.81 33.72 -19.80
N ALA A 104 41.42 33.07 -18.81
CA ALA A 104 41.45 33.46 -17.41
C ALA A 104 42.50 34.55 -17.16
N ALA A 105 42.18 35.53 -16.31
CA ALA A 105 43.07 36.61 -15.92
C ALA A 105 43.59 36.42 -14.48
N SER A 106 44.90 36.58 -14.30
CA SER A 106 45.60 36.74 -13.02
C SER A 106 45.94 38.21 -12.78
N VAL A 107 45.82 38.67 -11.53
CA VAL A 107 46.14 40.03 -11.08
C VAL A 107 47.33 39.99 -10.10
N PRO A 108 48.20 41.03 -10.06
CA PRO A 108 48.89 41.38 -8.83
C PRO A 108 48.54 42.81 -8.34
N ALA A 109 48.70 42.99 -7.03
CA ALA A 109 48.28 44.12 -6.23
C ALA A 109 49.35 45.22 -6.10
N ALA A 110 48.92 46.48 -5.89
CA ALA A 110 49.63 47.50 -5.11
C ALA A 110 48.66 48.60 -4.64
N GLY A 111 48.81 49.01 -3.38
CA GLY A 111 47.82 49.70 -2.56
C GLY A 111 47.55 51.19 -2.84
N LEU A 112 46.39 51.64 -2.36
CA LEU A 112 46.08 52.95 -1.73
C LEU A 112 44.77 52.80 -0.93
N SER A 113 44.58 53.65 0.09
CA SER A 113 43.78 53.45 1.31
C SER A 113 42.26 53.19 1.17
N LEU A 114 41.74 52.37 2.10
CA LEU A 114 40.42 51.71 2.10
C LEU A 114 39.22 52.53 2.63
N ALA A 115 39.35 53.85 2.84
CA ALA A 115 38.28 54.65 3.49
C ALA A 115 37.73 55.81 2.64
N GLU A 116 38.42 56.27 1.60
CA GLU A 116 37.97 57.39 0.75
C GLU A 116 37.31 56.93 -0.57
N LEU A 117 37.46 55.65 -0.94
CA LEU A 117 36.92 55.05 -2.16
C LEU A 117 35.46 54.56 -2.05
N ALA A 118 34.79 54.77 -0.91
CA ALA A 118 33.46 54.23 -0.67
C ALA A 118 32.31 55.09 -1.25
N ASP A 119 32.59 56.32 -1.70
CA ASP A 119 31.58 57.30 -2.12
C ASP A 119 31.75 57.87 -3.52
N GLU A 120 32.37 57.12 -4.43
CA GLU A 120 32.33 57.40 -5.87
C GLU A 120 31.19 56.63 -6.55
N VAL A 121 30.58 57.25 -7.56
CA VAL A 121 29.56 56.68 -8.45
C VAL A 121 29.93 56.95 -9.89
N GLU A 122 29.74 55.95 -10.75
CA GLU A 122 29.94 56.08 -12.19
C GLU A 122 28.63 56.48 -12.86
N CYS A 123 28.65 57.55 -13.65
CA CYS A 123 27.46 58.01 -14.34
C CYS A 123 27.02 56.97 -15.38
N PRO A 124 25.79 56.43 -15.30
CA PRO A 124 25.33 55.41 -16.23
C PRO A 124 25.28 55.89 -17.70
N ASN A 125 25.10 57.19 -17.93
CA ASN A 125 24.95 57.74 -19.27
C ASN A 125 26.29 57.95 -20.00
N CYS A 126 27.33 58.43 -19.31
CA CYS A 126 28.60 58.82 -19.94
C CYS A 126 29.87 58.19 -19.34
N GLY A 127 29.75 57.36 -18.30
CA GLY A 127 30.88 56.66 -17.65
C GLY A 127 31.76 57.53 -16.75
N GLU A 128 31.36 58.78 -16.48
CA GLU A 128 32.14 59.68 -15.63
C GLU A 128 32.07 59.26 -14.15
N ARG A 129 33.23 58.96 -13.54
CA ARG A 129 33.37 58.69 -12.10
C ARG A 129 33.40 59.99 -11.30
N GLN A 130 32.52 60.11 -10.32
CA GLN A 130 32.43 61.30 -9.48
C GLN A 130 31.88 60.99 -8.09
N PRO A 131 32.09 61.86 -7.09
CA PRO A 131 31.55 61.66 -5.75
C PRO A 131 30.00 61.64 -5.70
N LYS A 132 29.40 60.74 -4.92
CA LYS A 132 27.93 60.57 -4.77
C LYS A 132 27.18 61.82 -4.31
N LYS A 133 27.87 62.78 -3.67
CA LYS A 133 27.27 64.06 -3.24
C LYS A 133 26.74 64.93 -4.39
N PHE A 134 27.20 64.68 -5.62
CA PHE A 134 26.70 65.38 -6.81
C PHE A 134 25.49 64.65 -7.39
N VAL A 135 24.31 65.28 -7.30
CA VAL A 135 23.05 64.73 -7.85
C VAL A 135 23.09 64.69 -9.39
N LEU A 136 23.67 65.71 -10.03
CA LEU A 136 23.84 65.81 -11.47
C LEU A 136 25.26 65.43 -11.88
N CYS A 137 25.41 64.75 -13.02
CA CYS A 137 26.71 64.42 -13.58
C CYS A 137 27.44 65.68 -14.04
N ARG A 138 28.69 65.86 -13.60
CA ARG A 138 29.55 66.99 -13.96
C ARG A 138 29.82 67.14 -15.48
N LYS A 139 29.70 66.05 -16.24
CA LYS A 139 30.04 66.00 -17.67
C LYS A 139 28.82 66.11 -18.58
N CYS A 140 27.78 65.34 -18.30
CA CYS A 140 26.61 65.21 -19.17
C CYS A 140 25.29 65.64 -18.52
N THR A 141 25.36 66.28 -17.36
CA THR A 141 24.23 66.85 -16.60
C THR A 141 23.09 65.86 -16.30
N THR A 142 23.33 64.56 -16.41
CA THR A 142 22.35 63.52 -16.06
C THR A 142 22.16 63.43 -14.55
N ASP A 143 20.91 63.41 -14.08
CA ASP A 143 20.55 63.10 -12.69
C ASP A 143 20.93 61.64 -12.39
N ILE A 144 21.99 61.45 -11.62
CA ILE A 144 22.63 60.14 -11.40
C ILE A 144 21.72 59.23 -10.56
N PRO A 145 21.17 59.67 -9.41
CA PRO A 145 20.23 58.84 -8.64
C PRO A 145 19.04 58.38 -9.48
N ARG A 146 18.44 59.28 -10.26
CA ARG A 146 17.28 58.95 -11.09
C ARG A 146 17.63 58.02 -12.25
N ALA A 147 18.78 58.22 -12.88
CA ALA A 147 19.24 57.35 -13.97
C ALA A 147 19.61 55.94 -13.47
N LEU A 148 20.17 55.82 -12.25
CA LEU A 148 20.44 54.52 -11.63
C LEU A 148 19.15 53.80 -11.22
N ALA A 149 18.17 54.52 -10.67
CA ALA A 149 16.85 53.96 -10.36
C ALA A 149 16.15 53.43 -11.61
N SER A 150 16.11 54.21 -12.69
CA SER A 150 15.55 53.77 -13.98
C SER A 150 16.23 52.52 -14.51
N ARG A 151 17.58 52.46 -14.46
CA ARG A 151 18.31 51.27 -14.91
C ARG A 151 18.10 50.06 -14.01
N ALA A 152 17.90 50.25 -12.72
CA ALA A 152 17.54 49.17 -11.80
C ALA A 152 16.16 48.62 -12.14
N GLU A 153 15.17 49.49 -12.38
CA GLU A 153 13.82 49.10 -12.83
C GLU A 153 13.87 48.36 -14.19
N ASP A 154 14.65 48.84 -15.15
CA ASP A 154 14.82 48.19 -16.45
C ASP A 154 15.51 46.82 -16.30
N ALA A 155 16.49 46.70 -15.41
CA ALA A 155 17.16 45.43 -15.11
C ALA A 155 16.22 44.43 -14.41
N GLU A 156 15.35 44.90 -13.52
CA GLU A 156 14.31 44.09 -12.89
C GLU A 156 13.24 43.65 -13.90
N ARG A 157 12.79 44.55 -14.78
CA ARG A 157 11.90 44.21 -15.89
C ARG A 157 12.53 43.18 -16.82
N ALA A 158 13.78 43.36 -17.24
CA ALA A 158 14.49 42.39 -18.08
C ALA A 158 14.69 41.04 -17.36
N ARG A 159 14.91 41.02 -16.04
CA ARG A 159 14.94 39.78 -15.24
C ARG A 159 13.56 39.13 -15.19
N ALA A 160 12.50 39.89 -14.96
CA ALA A 160 11.12 39.41 -14.96
C ALA A 160 10.73 38.85 -16.33
N GLU A 161 11.08 39.52 -17.42
CA GLU A 161 10.88 39.04 -18.79
C GLU A 161 11.68 37.76 -19.09
N ARG A 162 12.94 37.66 -18.63
CA ARG A 162 13.73 36.42 -18.77
C ARG A 162 13.15 35.27 -17.95
N LEU A 163 12.63 35.55 -16.75
CA LEU A 163 11.92 34.56 -15.93
C LEU A 163 10.59 34.15 -16.57
N ALA A 164 9.83 35.11 -17.13
CA ALA A 164 8.60 34.87 -17.87
C ALA A 164 8.86 34.07 -19.16
N ALA A 165 9.93 34.39 -19.90
CA ALA A 165 10.35 33.64 -21.09
C ALA A 165 10.85 32.24 -20.73
N ARG A 166 11.56 32.07 -19.60
CA ARG A 166 11.89 30.74 -19.05
C ARG A 166 10.65 29.98 -18.61
N GLN A 167 9.65 30.65 -18.02
CA GLN A 167 8.37 30.07 -17.65
C GLN A 167 7.53 29.68 -18.87
N GLN A 168 7.57 30.46 -19.96
CA GLN A 168 6.93 30.13 -21.24
C GLN A 168 7.67 29.02 -22.00
N ALA A 169 9.00 29.00 -21.96
CA ALA A 169 9.81 27.93 -22.54
C ALA A 169 9.67 26.64 -21.72
N SER A 170 9.64 26.73 -20.39
CA SER A 170 9.18 25.64 -19.56
C SER A 170 7.73 25.33 -19.86
N GLY A 171 6.84 26.28 -20.17
CA GLY A 171 5.45 26.07 -20.62
C GLY A 171 5.30 25.31 -21.94
N ARG A 172 6.35 25.26 -22.78
CA ARG A 172 6.42 24.35 -23.94
C ARG A 172 6.81 22.92 -23.57
N PHE A 173 7.29 22.69 -22.35
CA PHE A 173 7.58 21.36 -21.76
C PHE A 173 7.16 21.25 -20.28
N ALA A 174 6.11 21.98 -19.88
CA ALA A 174 5.55 21.97 -18.55
C ALA A 174 4.12 21.55 -18.81
N PRO A 175 3.67 20.45 -18.20
CA PRO A 175 2.27 20.10 -18.25
C PRO A 175 1.50 21.34 -17.75
N PRO A 176 0.39 21.73 -18.40
CA PRO A 176 -0.42 22.84 -17.92
C PRO A 176 -0.69 22.60 -16.44
N GLY A 177 -0.26 23.53 -15.60
CA GLY A 177 -0.56 23.48 -14.19
C GLY A 177 -2.06 23.61 -14.04
N ALA A 178 -2.69 22.61 -13.42
CA ALA A 178 -3.74 22.80 -12.43
C ALA A 178 -4.75 23.94 -12.66
N GLU A 179 -5.25 24.09 -13.88
CA GLU A 179 -6.69 24.05 -14.06
C GLU A 179 -7.04 22.58 -14.18
N VAL A 180 -7.86 22.11 -13.25
CA VAL A 180 -8.62 20.89 -13.42
C VAL A 180 -9.60 21.19 -14.55
N ASP A 181 -9.10 21.12 -15.79
CA ASP A 181 -9.92 20.95 -16.96
C ASP A 181 -10.38 19.49 -16.94
N ASP A 182 -11.58 19.28 -16.40
CA ASP A 182 -12.32 18.02 -16.47
C ASP A 182 -12.69 17.62 -17.93
N GLY A 183 -12.23 18.36 -18.94
CA GLY A 183 -12.66 18.27 -20.34
C GLY A 183 -11.73 17.57 -21.32
N ALA A 184 -10.50 17.17 -20.96
CA ALA A 184 -9.62 16.42 -21.85
C ALA A 184 -9.93 14.90 -21.84
N VAL A 185 -11.11 14.52 -22.34
CA VAL A 185 -11.54 13.17 -22.78
C VAL A 185 -10.84 12.00 -22.07
N PHE A 186 -10.88 11.99 -20.74
CA PHE A 186 -11.06 10.75 -20.02
C PHE A 186 -12.57 10.66 -19.86
N SER A 187 -13.22 9.74 -20.57
CA SER A 187 -14.58 9.37 -20.18
C SER A 187 -14.48 8.77 -18.77
N SER A 188 -14.64 9.62 -17.76
CA SER A 188 -14.97 9.27 -16.39
C SER A 188 -16.21 8.36 -16.34
N ASP A 189 -16.98 8.31 -17.43
CA ASP A 189 -18.11 7.40 -17.65
C ASP A 189 -17.72 5.91 -17.64
N ASP A 190 -16.49 5.53 -18.03
CA ASP A 190 -16.08 4.11 -18.11
C ASP A 190 -15.27 3.62 -16.89
N ALA A 191 -14.89 4.53 -15.98
CA ALA A 191 -14.13 4.15 -14.78
C ALA A 191 -15.06 3.43 -13.79
N PRO A 192 -14.73 2.20 -13.35
CA PRO A 192 -15.58 1.48 -12.40
C PRO A 192 -15.68 2.27 -11.09
N PRO A 193 -16.89 2.39 -10.50
CA PRO A 193 -17.07 3.15 -9.27
C PRO A 193 -16.27 2.52 -8.13
N PHE A 194 -15.82 3.37 -7.21
CA PHE A 194 -15.09 2.94 -6.01
C PHE A 194 -15.96 1.98 -5.19
N TRP A 195 -17.21 2.37 -4.95
CA TRP A 195 -18.23 1.53 -4.32
C TRP A 195 -18.98 0.71 -5.37
N GLY A 196 -19.05 -0.61 -5.16
CA GLY A 196 -19.80 -1.50 -6.04
C GLY A 196 -19.22 -2.92 -6.07
N PHE A 197 -19.99 -3.86 -6.61
CA PHE A 197 -19.63 -5.28 -6.71
C PHE A 197 -19.43 -5.77 -8.17
N GLY A 198 -19.55 -4.88 -9.15
CA GLY A 198 -19.38 -5.23 -10.56
C GLY A 198 -17.91 -5.45 -10.94
N PHE A 199 -17.62 -6.45 -11.78
CA PHE A 199 -16.26 -6.82 -12.19
C PHE A 199 -15.86 -6.26 -13.57
N SER A 200 -16.68 -5.40 -14.16
CA SER A 200 -16.42 -4.79 -15.46
C SER A 200 -15.55 -3.54 -15.34
N GLY A 201 -14.73 -3.30 -16.36
CA GLY A 201 -13.84 -2.15 -16.45
C GLY A 201 -12.43 -2.42 -15.93
N ARG A 202 -11.68 -1.34 -15.77
CA ARG A 202 -10.26 -1.36 -15.42
C ARG A 202 -9.98 -0.42 -14.26
N LEU A 203 -9.10 -0.85 -13.35
CA LEU A 203 -8.75 -0.06 -12.18
C LEU A 203 -7.24 0.16 -12.13
N GLY A 204 -6.87 1.44 -12.22
CA GLY A 204 -5.48 1.88 -12.22
C GLY A 204 -4.83 1.77 -10.84
N ARG A 205 -3.51 1.97 -10.80
CA ARG A 205 -2.66 1.69 -9.63
C ARG A 205 -3.04 2.45 -8.35
N ILE A 206 -3.43 3.71 -8.47
CA ILE A 206 -3.78 4.55 -7.30
C ILE A 206 -5.14 4.14 -6.73
N ASN A 207 -6.14 3.93 -7.58
CA ASN A 207 -7.44 3.45 -7.14
C ASN A 207 -7.35 2.03 -6.57
N TYR A 208 -6.47 1.19 -7.14
CA TYR A 208 -6.18 -0.14 -6.59
C TYR A 208 -5.62 -0.04 -5.17
N LEU A 209 -4.64 0.86 -4.97
CA LEU A 209 -4.06 1.10 -3.65
C LEU A 209 -5.10 1.61 -2.66
N LEU A 210 -5.95 2.55 -3.07
CA LEU A 210 -6.97 3.11 -2.21
C LEU A 210 -7.99 2.04 -1.81
N SER A 211 -8.45 1.22 -2.76
CA SER A 211 -9.34 0.08 -2.49
C SER A 211 -8.66 -0.95 -1.58
N PHE A 212 -7.37 -1.21 -1.76
CA PHE A 212 -6.60 -2.11 -0.89
C PHE A 212 -6.61 -1.62 0.56
N TYR A 213 -6.21 -0.37 0.83
CA TYR A 213 -6.22 0.16 2.20
C TYR A 213 -7.62 0.29 2.79
N ALA A 214 -8.61 0.69 1.99
CA ALA A 214 -10.00 0.74 2.44
C ALA A 214 -10.51 -0.66 2.81
N SER A 215 -10.16 -1.69 2.03
CA SER A 215 -10.56 -3.07 2.33
C SER A 215 -9.89 -3.58 3.60
N MET A 216 -8.60 -3.25 3.80
CA MET A 216 -7.87 -3.59 5.02
C MET A 216 -8.46 -2.89 6.25
N LEU A 217 -8.81 -1.61 6.13
CA LEU A 217 -9.47 -0.83 7.17
C LEU A 217 -10.83 -1.45 7.52
N LEU A 218 -11.69 -1.69 6.54
CA LEU A 218 -13.03 -2.26 6.74
C LEU A 218 -12.94 -3.66 7.35
N PHE A 219 -12.02 -4.50 6.87
CA PHE A 219 -11.79 -5.84 7.43
C PHE A 219 -11.36 -5.75 8.90
N GLY A 220 -10.44 -4.85 9.22
CA GLY A 220 -10.00 -4.58 10.60
C GLY A 220 -11.13 -4.08 11.50
N LEU A 221 -11.96 -3.14 11.02
CA LEU A 221 -13.09 -2.60 11.77
C LEU A 221 -14.16 -3.66 12.06
N VAL A 222 -14.52 -4.48 11.06
CA VAL A 222 -15.46 -5.59 11.24
C VAL A 222 -14.88 -6.64 12.19
N GLY A 223 -13.58 -6.94 12.08
CA GLY A 223 -12.87 -7.89 12.95
C GLY A 223 -12.84 -7.43 14.42
N ILE A 224 -12.45 -6.18 14.67
CA ILE A 224 -12.46 -5.56 16.01
C ILE A 224 -13.89 -5.51 16.54
N GLY A 225 -14.86 -5.12 15.72
CA GLY A 225 -16.28 -5.12 16.06
C GLY A 225 -16.74 -6.50 16.52
N GLY A 226 -16.38 -7.57 15.80
CA GLY A 226 -16.67 -8.95 16.20
C GLY A 226 -15.99 -9.35 17.50
N ALA A 227 -14.70 -9.02 17.66
CA ALA A 227 -13.94 -9.33 18.87
C ALA A 227 -14.51 -8.63 20.13
N VAL A 228 -15.19 -7.49 19.98
CA VAL A 228 -15.82 -6.76 21.09
C VAL A 228 -17.28 -7.15 21.27
N LEU A 229 -18.09 -7.13 20.22
CA LEU A 229 -19.55 -7.29 20.30
C LEU A 229 -19.98 -8.71 20.64
N VAL A 230 -19.29 -9.74 20.11
CA VAL A 230 -19.64 -11.14 20.38
C VAL A 230 -19.51 -11.49 21.87
N PRO A 231 -18.38 -11.23 22.57
CA PRO A 231 -18.28 -11.50 24.00
C PRO A 231 -19.15 -10.57 24.85
N LEU A 232 -19.34 -9.31 24.43
CA LEU A 232 -20.17 -8.34 25.15
C LEU A 232 -21.65 -8.75 25.15
N THR A 233 -22.16 -9.19 24.00
CA THR A 233 -23.57 -9.58 23.83
C THR A 233 -23.83 -11.05 24.17
N ARG A 234 -22.78 -11.88 24.21
CA ARG A 234 -22.85 -13.35 24.36
C ARG A 234 -23.80 -14.02 23.37
N SER A 235 -23.99 -13.42 22.20
CA SER A 235 -24.96 -13.88 21.21
C SER A 235 -24.27 -14.40 19.97
N THR A 236 -24.53 -15.68 19.62
CA THR A 236 -24.05 -16.29 18.37
C THR A 236 -24.69 -15.66 17.14
N PHE A 237 -25.88 -15.07 17.29
CA PHE A 237 -26.55 -14.35 16.21
C PHE A 237 -25.73 -13.16 15.70
N VAL A 238 -25.05 -12.43 16.59
CA VAL A 238 -24.16 -11.32 16.20
C VAL A 238 -23.01 -11.85 15.34
N ALA A 239 -22.41 -12.99 15.71
CA ALA A 239 -21.36 -13.60 14.91
C ALA A 239 -21.86 -14.01 13.52
N ILE A 240 -23.06 -14.61 13.43
CA ILE A 240 -23.69 -15.00 12.16
C ILE A 240 -23.91 -13.79 11.24
N LEU A 241 -24.30 -12.63 11.78
CA LEU A 241 -24.47 -11.40 11.01
C LEU A 241 -23.16 -10.77 10.53
N LEU A 242 -22.06 -10.94 11.27
CA LEU A 242 -20.76 -10.39 10.90
C LEU A 242 -20.06 -11.18 9.79
N ILE A 243 -20.36 -12.47 9.64
CA ILE A 243 -19.80 -13.32 8.58
C ILE A 243 -20.12 -12.79 7.17
N PRO A 244 -21.38 -12.55 6.77
CA PRO A 244 -21.69 -12.03 5.44
C PRO A 244 -21.13 -10.62 5.23
N LEU A 245 -21.07 -9.80 6.28
CA LEU A 245 -20.41 -8.49 6.22
C LEU A 245 -18.91 -8.61 5.92
N MET A 246 -18.22 -9.53 6.61
CA MET A 246 -16.81 -9.82 6.36
C MET A 246 -16.58 -10.34 4.95
N LEU A 247 -17.43 -11.27 4.48
CA LEU A 247 -17.38 -11.79 3.11
C LEU A 247 -17.60 -10.68 2.07
N ALA A 248 -18.53 -9.75 2.31
CA ALA A 248 -18.74 -8.61 1.42
C ALA A 248 -17.48 -7.73 1.31
N VAL A 249 -16.77 -7.49 2.42
CA VAL A 249 -15.50 -6.75 2.41
C VAL A 249 -14.43 -7.51 1.62
N VAL A 250 -14.32 -8.83 1.80
CA VAL A 250 -13.36 -9.67 1.06
C VAL A 250 -13.67 -9.66 -0.44
N VAL A 251 -14.95 -9.81 -0.84
CA VAL A 251 -15.37 -9.77 -2.24
C VAL A 251 -15.11 -8.38 -2.85
N TRP A 252 -15.35 -7.31 -2.09
CA TRP A 252 -15.06 -5.95 -2.54
C TRP A 252 -13.56 -5.69 -2.73
N GLY A 253 -12.70 -6.22 -1.84
CA GLY A 253 -11.24 -6.18 -2.02
C GLY A 253 -10.75 -7.03 -3.21
N LEU A 254 -11.31 -8.23 -3.38
CA LEU A 254 -11.01 -9.12 -4.51
C LEU A 254 -11.39 -8.48 -5.85
N ARG A 255 -12.54 -7.78 -5.90
CA ARG A 255 -12.98 -7.01 -7.07
C ARG A 255 -11.91 -6.01 -7.52
N ALA A 256 -11.32 -5.24 -6.61
CA ALA A 256 -10.27 -4.29 -6.98
C ALA A 256 -9.07 -4.99 -7.64
N THR A 257 -8.73 -6.19 -7.14
CA THR A 257 -7.66 -7.03 -7.71
C THR A 257 -8.02 -7.55 -9.10
N VAL A 258 -9.27 -8.00 -9.31
CA VAL A 258 -9.78 -8.39 -10.64
C VAL A 258 -9.67 -7.23 -11.63
N LEU A 259 -10.15 -6.04 -11.27
CA LEU A 259 -10.11 -4.87 -12.14
C LEU A 259 -8.68 -4.37 -12.39
N ARG A 260 -7.75 -4.64 -11.46
CA ARG A 260 -6.32 -4.39 -11.64
C ARG A 260 -5.71 -5.38 -12.64
N PHE A 261 -6.10 -6.65 -12.60
CA PHE A 261 -5.71 -7.65 -13.61
C PHE A 261 -6.26 -7.29 -15.00
N HIS A 262 -7.49 -6.78 -15.08
CA HIS A 262 -8.06 -6.26 -16.32
C HIS A 262 -7.25 -5.09 -16.89
N ASP A 263 -6.71 -4.20 -16.04
CA ASP A 263 -5.87 -3.09 -16.49
C ASP A 263 -4.53 -3.55 -17.10
N ILE A 264 -4.04 -4.75 -16.79
CA ILE A 264 -2.85 -5.35 -17.41
C ILE A 264 -3.22 -6.34 -18.54
N ASN A 265 -4.46 -6.28 -19.02
CA ASN A 265 -5.06 -7.17 -20.01
C ASN A 265 -4.92 -8.66 -19.68
N ARG A 266 -5.18 -9.00 -18.42
CA ARG A 266 -5.22 -10.39 -17.93
C ARG A 266 -6.60 -10.70 -17.36
N SER A 267 -6.97 -11.97 -17.43
CA SER A 267 -8.22 -12.45 -16.85
C SER A 267 -8.28 -12.19 -15.34
N GLY A 268 -9.44 -11.76 -14.84
CA GLY A 268 -9.71 -11.60 -13.41
C GLY A 268 -9.48 -12.86 -12.56
N TRP A 269 -9.51 -14.05 -13.17
CA TRP A 269 -9.26 -15.32 -12.46
C TRP A 269 -7.89 -15.40 -11.78
N TRP A 270 -6.89 -14.62 -12.23
CA TRP A 270 -5.60 -14.51 -11.56
C TRP A 270 -5.69 -13.95 -10.14
N SER A 271 -6.76 -13.23 -9.80
CA SER A 271 -7.01 -12.74 -8.44
C SER A 271 -7.13 -13.86 -7.39
N LEU A 272 -7.48 -15.09 -7.79
CA LEU A 272 -7.56 -16.24 -6.89
C LEU A 272 -6.21 -16.61 -6.26
N VAL A 273 -5.08 -16.19 -6.85
CA VAL A 273 -3.75 -16.38 -6.27
C VAL A 273 -3.64 -15.69 -4.89
N PHE A 274 -4.36 -14.60 -4.66
CA PHE A 274 -4.40 -13.91 -3.35
C PHE A 274 -5.12 -14.72 -2.27
N LEU A 275 -5.97 -15.69 -2.66
CA LEU A 275 -6.69 -16.57 -1.74
C LEU A 275 -5.90 -17.84 -1.41
N LEU A 276 -4.93 -18.25 -2.24
CA LEU A 276 -4.13 -19.46 -2.00
C LEU A 276 -3.42 -19.46 -0.63
N PRO A 277 -2.81 -18.34 -0.17
CA PRO A 277 -2.17 -18.32 1.14
C PRO A 277 -3.15 -18.51 2.31
N ALA A 278 -4.46 -18.40 2.09
CA ALA A 278 -5.48 -18.61 3.13
C ALA A 278 -5.85 -20.08 3.34
N LEU A 279 -5.47 -21.00 2.43
CA LEU A 279 -5.83 -22.42 2.53
C LEU A 279 -5.41 -23.09 3.85
N PRO A 280 -4.19 -22.86 4.40
CA PRO A 280 -3.80 -23.41 5.69
C PRO A 280 -4.69 -22.93 6.84
N MET A 281 -5.26 -21.73 6.72
CA MET A 281 -6.11 -21.11 7.75
C MET A 281 -7.52 -21.70 7.76
N VAL A 282 -8.04 -22.12 6.61
CA VAL A 282 -9.33 -22.83 6.56
C VAL A 282 -9.24 -24.15 7.31
N SER A 283 -8.11 -24.86 7.18
CA SER A 283 -7.88 -26.13 7.88
C SER A 283 -7.85 -25.99 9.41
N THR A 284 -7.40 -24.85 9.95
CA THR A 284 -7.35 -24.62 11.40
C THR A 284 -8.71 -24.24 11.97
N ILE A 285 -9.53 -23.53 11.19
CA ILE A 285 -10.91 -23.19 11.55
C ILE A 285 -11.78 -24.46 11.59
N THR A 286 -11.63 -25.36 10.63
CA THR A 286 -12.44 -26.58 10.56
C THR A 286 -12.03 -27.66 11.56
N SER A 287 -10.80 -27.61 12.09
CA SER A 287 -10.30 -28.56 13.10
C SER A 287 -10.65 -28.16 14.54
N GLY A 288 -11.55 -27.19 14.76
CA GLY A 288 -12.00 -26.77 16.09
C GLY A 288 -10.93 -26.05 16.94
N GLY A 289 -9.80 -25.66 16.34
CA GLY A 289 -8.71 -24.96 17.06
C GLY A 289 -7.96 -25.81 18.10
N GLU A 290 -8.25 -27.11 18.21
CA GLU A 290 -7.69 -27.98 19.26
C GLU A 290 -6.19 -28.32 19.07
N SER A 291 -5.61 -27.99 17.91
CA SER A 291 -4.31 -28.51 17.48
C SER A 291 -3.19 -27.48 17.28
N MET A 292 -3.37 -26.19 17.58
CA MET A 292 -2.29 -25.20 17.40
C MET A 292 -1.99 -24.37 18.64
N PRO A 293 -0.75 -24.43 19.17
CA PRO A 293 -0.22 -23.38 20.04
C PRO A 293 -0.40 -22.02 19.36
N GLY A 294 -0.76 -20.98 20.12
CA GLY A 294 -1.04 -19.64 19.57
C GLY A 294 0.09 -19.05 18.70
N THR A 295 1.33 -19.52 18.87
CA THR A 295 2.48 -19.17 18.02
C THR A 295 2.32 -19.65 16.58
N GLY A 296 1.76 -20.85 16.34
CA GLY A 296 1.59 -21.42 15.01
C GLY A 296 0.58 -20.65 14.16
N ALA A 297 -0.57 -20.29 14.74
CA ALA A 297 -1.58 -19.50 14.05
C ALA A 297 -1.03 -18.12 13.65
N MET A 298 -0.33 -17.44 14.56
CA MET A 298 0.27 -16.12 14.30
C MET A 298 1.30 -16.18 13.16
N THR A 299 2.15 -17.22 13.11
CA THR A 299 3.09 -17.42 12.01
C THR A 299 2.37 -17.58 10.67
N MET A 300 1.27 -18.34 10.62
CA MET A 300 0.48 -18.50 9.40
C MET A 300 -0.14 -17.17 8.92
N TYR A 301 -0.70 -16.36 9.83
CA TYR A 301 -1.20 -15.03 9.49
C TYR A 301 -0.09 -14.12 8.94
N MET A 302 1.12 -14.17 9.50
CA MET A 302 2.26 -13.40 9.01
C MET A 302 2.68 -13.83 7.60
N VAL A 303 2.79 -15.14 7.36
CA VAL A 303 3.12 -15.67 6.03
C VAL A 303 2.07 -15.26 4.99
N PHE A 304 0.77 -15.42 5.33
CA PHE A 304 -0.34 -14.95 4.50
C PHE A 304 -0.20 -13.47 4.14
N SER A 305 0.08 -12.63 5.13
CA SER A 305 0.15 -11.17 4.98
C SER A 305 1.36 -10.76 4.13
N VAL A 306 2.52 -11.39 4.33
CA VAL A 306 3.74 -11.11 3.55
C VAL A 306 3.54 -11.49 2.09
N ILE A 307 2.97 -12.67 1.79
CA ILE A 307 2.72 -13.09 0.40
C ILE A 307 1.76 -12.11 -0.29
N ASN A 308 0.64 -11.77 0.36
CA ASN A 308 -0.31 -10.81 -0.20
C ASN A 308 0.29 -9.42 -0.38
N LEU A 309 1.14 -8.96 0.54
CA LEU A 309 1.88 -7.72 0.39
C LEU A 309 2.77 -7.75 -0.85
N LEU A 310 3.56 -8.82 -1.05
CA LEU A 310 4.42 -8.97 -2.22
C LEU A 310 3.62 -8.95 -3.53
N LEU A 311 2.51 -9.68 -3.58
CA LEU A 311 1.62 -9.70 -4.75
C LEU A 311 1.04 -8.29 -5.04
N THR A 312 0.59 -7.58 -4.01
CA THR A 312 0.11 -6.19 -4.13
C THR A 312 1.21 -5.26 -4.64
N LEU A 313 2.43 -5.35 -4.11
CA LEU A 313 3.57 -4.54 -4.55
C LEU A 313 3.90 -4.81 -6.03
N VAL A 314 3.89 -6.07 -6.46
CA VAL A 314 4.06 -6.44 -7.87
C VAL A 314 2.99 -5.77 -8.74
N LEU A 315 1.71 -5.81 -8.35
CA LEU A 315 0.63 -5.18 -9.10
C LEU A 315 0.68 -3.64 -9.10
N LEU A 316 1.27 -3.02 -8.07
CA LEU A 316 1.49 -1.57 -8.03
C LEU A 316 2.64 -1.15 -8.94
N ILE A 317 3.71 -1.95 -9.05
CA ILE A 317 4.88 -1.62 -9.88
C ILE A 317 4.57 -1.91 -11.35
N TYR A 318 3.95 -3.04 -11.65
CA TYR A 318 3.69 -3.50 -13.02
C TYR A 318 2.84 -2.47 -13.80
N PRO A 319 3.24 -2.03 -15.00
CA PRO A 319 2.49 -1.03 -15.75
C PRO A 319 1.18 -1.58 -16.32
N GLY A 320 0.12 -0.76 -16.31
CA GLY A 320 -1.12 -1.06 -17.04
C GLY A 320 -0.95 -0.95 -18.56
N THR A 321 -1.89 -1.51 -19.32
CA THR A 321 -1.88 -1.40 -20.78
C THR A 321 -2.19 0.03 -21.23
N HIS A 322 -1.42 0.52 -22.19
CA HIS A 322 -1.67 1.80 -22.84
C HIS A 322 -2.79 1.66 -23.87
N GLY A 323 -3.74 2.60 -23.87
CA GLY A 323 -4.92 2.54 -24.74
C GLY A 323 -5.96 1.50 -24.33
N ASP A 324 -6.89 1.21 -25.23
CA ASP A 324 -8.00 0.27 -25.01
C ASP A 324 -7.51 -1.18 -24.97
N ASN A 325 -8.14 -1.99 -24.14
CA ASN A 325 -7.90 -3.44 -24.07
C ASN A 325 -9.23 -4.22 -24.01
N ASP A 326 -9.18 -5.54 -23.81
CA ASP A 326 -10.37 -6.42 -23.82
C ASP A 326 -11.42 -6.06 -22.75
N PHE A 327 -11.05 -5.23 -21.78
CA PHE A 327 -11.87 -4.84 -20.63
C PHE A 327 -12.23 -3.34 -20.62
N GLY A 328 -11.91 -2.60 -21.69
CA GLY A 328 -12.31 -1.21 -21.88
C GLY A 328 -11.15 -0.20 -21.99
N GLY A 329 -11.52 1.08 -21.94
CA GLY A 329 -10.59 2.21 -22.11
C GLY A 329 -9.52 2.34 -21.03
N PRO A 330 -8.46 3.14 -21.25
CA PRO A 330 -7.33 3.24 -20.33
C PRO A 330 -7.75 3.77 -18.95
N ALA A 331 -7.36 3.04 -17.90
CA ALA A 331 -7.57 3.50 -16.53
C ALA A 331 -6.55 4.59 -16.15
N ARG A 332 -6.94 5.49 -15.23
CA ARG A 332 -6.06 6.54 -14.71
C ARG A 332 -4.80 5.92 -14.07
N GLN A 333 -3.66 6.19 -14.69
CA GLN A 333 -2.36 5.75 -14.20
C GLN A 333 -1.79 6.80 -13.24
N GLY A 334 -1.22 6.35 -12.13
CA GLY A 334 -0.39 7.17 -11.26
C GLY A 334 1.00 6.54 -11.11
N ASN A 335 1.87 7.17 -10.34
CA ASN A 335 3.21 6.65 -10.09
C ASN A 335 3.16 5.40 -9.20
N GLY A 336 3.08 4.23 -9.85
CA GLY A 336 3.01 2.93 -9.20
C GLY A 336 4.21 2.58 -8.33
N PHE A 337 5.40 3.02 -8.73
CA PHE A 337 6.63 2.79 -7.98
C PHE A 337 6.63 3.57 -6.66
N LEU A 338 6.25 4.85 -6.71
CA LEU A 338 6.08 5.64 -5.49
C LEU A 338 4.99 5.05 -4.58
N ALA A 339 3.87 4.63 -5.16
CA ALA A 339 2.78 3.97 -4.43
C ALA A 339 3.26 2.68 -3.72
N ALA A 340 4.10 1.87 -4.37
CA ALA A 340 4.70 0.67 -3.78
C ALA A 340 5.67 1.02 -2.64
N ILE A 341 6.54 2.03 -2.81
CA ILE A 341 7.45 2.49 -1.75
C ILE A 341 6.66 2.97 -0.53
N LEU A 342 5.67 3.85 -0.74
CA LEU A 342 4.84 4.35 0.35
C LEU A 342 4.12 3.22 1.10
N THR A 343 3.69 2.20 0.36
CA THR A 343 3.07 1.01 0.94
C THR A 343 4.03 0.20 1.79
N LEU A 344 5.24 -0.06 1.28
CA LEU A 344 6.26 -0.76 2.04
C LEU A 344 6.65 0.02 3.31
N VAL A 345 6.83 1.33 3.21
CA VAL A 345 7.14 2.20 4.35
C VAL A 345 6.00 2.18 5.38
N ALA A 346 4.74 2.27 4.96
CA ALA A 346 3.59 2.21 5.86
C ALA A 346 3.52 0.88 6.62
N VAL A 347 3.75 -0.25 5.94
CA VAL A 347 3.75 -1.57 6.58
C VAL A 347 4.91 -1.72 7.56
N LEU A 348 6.11 -1.28 7.20
CA LEU A 348 7.28 -1.34 8.09
C LEU A 348 7.12 -0.43 9.31
N ALA A 349 6.57 0.78 9.11
CA ALA A 349 6.25 1.70 10.21
C ALA A 349 5.20 1.09 11.15
N PHE A 350 4.16 0.45 10.62
CA PHE A 350 3.17 -0.24 11.41
C PHE A 350 3.76 -1.43 12.18
N ALA A 351 4.59 -2.25 11.55
CA ALA A 351 5.27 -3.36 12.22
C ALA A 351 6.23 -2.89 13.34
N ALA A 352 6.96 -1.79 13.11
CA ALA A 352 7.81 -1.17 14.12
C ALA A 352 6.98 -0.62 15.30
N TYR A 353 5.87 0.05 15.00
CA TYR A 353 4.93 0.54 16.01
C TYR A 353 4.36 -0.60 16.86
N VAL A 354 3.88 -1.67 16.23
CA VAL A 354 3.33 -2.84 16.93
C VAL A 354 4.40 -3.50 17.80
N SER A 355 5.63 -3.64 17.29
CA SER A 355 6.76 -4.20 18.06
C SER A 355 7.09 -3.35 19.28
N PHE A 356 7.10 -2.02 19.11
CA PHE A 356 7.29 -1.08 20.22
C PHE A 356 6.15 -1.18 21.25
N ALA A 357 4.88 -1.20 20.80
CA ALA A 357 3.72 -1.32 21.66
C ALA A 357 3.67 -2.65 22.43
N MET A 358 4.04 -3.77 21.79
CA MET A 358 4.17 -5.05 22.46
C MET A 358 5.26 -5.04 23.53
N LYS A 359 6.41 -4.42 23.23
CA LYS A 359 7.50 -4.29 24.21
C LYS A 359 7.06 -3.49 25.44
N THR A 360 6.43 -2.32 25.23
CA THR A 360 5.97 -1.48 26.34
C THR A 360 4.85 -2.16 27.15
N TYR A 361 3.93 -2.86 26.48
CA TYR A 361 2.91 -3.66 27.14
C TYR A 361 3.50 -4.80 27.98
N ASN A 362 4.50 -5.51 27.46
CA ASN A 362 5.19 -6.59 28.17
C ASN A 362 5.96 -6.06 29.39
N GLU A 363 6.56 -4.87 29.31
CA GLU A 363 7.21 -4.23 30.45
C GLU A 363 6.19 -3.79 31.51
N TYR A 364 5.08 -3.17 31.08
CA TYR A 364 4.00 -2.76 31.99
C TYR A 364 3.39 -3.95 32.73
N SER A 365 3.06 -5.02 32.01
CA SER A 365 2.48 -6.24 32.58
C SER A 365 3.42 -6.93 33.56
N ARG A 366 4.72 -7.02 33.26
CA ARG A 366 5.72 -7.56 34.21
C ARG A 366 5.81 -6.75 35.49
N LYS A 367 5.80 -5.41 35.38
CA LYS A 367 5.83 -4.51 36.56
C LYS A 367 4.55 -4.62 37.38
N ALA A 368 3.39 -4.73 36.73
CA ALA A 368 2.12 -4.93 37.40
C ALA A 368 2.08 -6.25 38.18
N ALA A 369 2.55 -7.36 37.56
CA ALA A 369 2.67 -8.65 38.22
C ALA A 369 3.64 -8.62 39.41
N ALA A 370 4.79 -7.94 39.27
CA ALA A 370 5.74 -7.78 40.36
C ALA A 370 5.15 -7.00 41.55
N ARG A 371 4.37 -5.94 41.31
CA ARG A 371 3.68 -5.19 42.38
C ARG A 371 2.67 -6.04 43.13
N GLN A 372 1.91 -6.87 42.42
CA GLN A 372 0.97 -7.80 43.04
C GLN A 372 1.68 -8.83 43.92
N ALA A 373 2.81 -9.37 43.46
CA ALA A 373 3.61 -10.31 44.24
C ALA A 373 4.22 -9.68 45.51
N THR A 374 4.75 -8.46 45.41
CA THR A 374 5.26 -7.72 46.59
C THR A 374 4.14 -7.37 47.56
N GLN A 375 2.93 -7.05 47.06
CA GLN A 375 1.79 -6.72 47.92
C GLN A 375 1.29 -7.96 48.69
N SER A 376 1.17 -9.13 48.04
CA SER A 376 0.84 -10.39 48.74
C SER A 376 1.85 -10.75 49.82
N GLU A 377 3.15 -10.58 49.54
CA GLU A 377 4.21 -10.86 50.51
C GLU A 377 4.17 -9.87 51.71
N SER A 378 3.79 -8.62 51.46
CA SER A 378 3.61 -7.61 52.53
C SER A 378 2.34 -7.82 53.35
N ASP A 379 1.25 -8.27 52.73
CA ASP A 379 -0.02 -8.56 53.41
C ASP A 379 0.13 -9.80 54.32
N ASP A 380 0.86 -10.83 53.87
CA ASP A 380 1.24 -11.99 54.67
C ASP A 380 2.14 -11.60 55.87
N ALA A 381 3.05 -10.63 55.68
CA ALA A 381 3.93 -10.13 56.74
C ALA A 381 3.23 -9.17 57.73
N ARG A 382 2.12 -8.54 57.35
CA ARG A 382 1.36 -7.57 58.18
C ARG A 382 0.23 -8.21 58.99
N ALA A 383 -0.08 -9.50 58.77
CA ALA A 383 -1.10 -10.21 59.52
C ALA A 383 -0.83 -10.11 61.05
N PRO A 384 -1.67 -9.41 61.83
CA PRO A 384 -1.47 -9.28 63.27
C PRO A 384 -1.73 -10.63 63.96
N GLY A 385 -0.96 -10.92 65.00
CA GLY A 385 -1.22 -12.03 65.91
C GLY A 385 -2.70 -12.10 66.31
N ALA A 386 -3.24 -13.31 66.22
CA ALA A 386 -4.64 -13.64 66.38
C ALA A 386 -5.27 -13.09 67.67
N ASN A 387 -6.44 -12.47 67.51
CA ASN A 387 -7.36 -12.13 68.60
C ASN A 387 -8.26 -13.36 68.87
N PRO A 388 -8.28 -13.97 70.07
CA PRO A 388 -8.85 -15.32 70.25
C PRO A 388 -10.39 -15.41 70.37
N SER A 389 -11.17 -14.38 70.04
CA SER A 389 -12.63 -14.39 70.30
C SER A 389 -13.54 -13.99 69.13
N ALA A 390 -13.05 -14.00 67.89
CA ALA A 390 -13.94 -13.92 66.72
C ALA A 390 -13.99 -15.30 66.06
N ALA A 391 -15.15 -15.95 66.09
CA ALA A 391 -15.38 -17.17 65.33
C ALA A 391 -15.07 -16.88 63.84
N PRO A 392 -14.07 -17.56 63.23
CA PRO A 392 -13.68 -17.25 61.87
C PRO A 392 -14.70 -17.82 60.88
N ALA A 393 -15.05 -17.01 59.89
CA ALA A 393 -15.55 -17.51 58.60
C ALA A 393 -14.54 -18.54 58.04
N PRO A 394 -14.98 -19.58 57.29
CA PRO A 394 -14.10 -20.68 56.89
C PRO A 394 -12.97 -20.17 55.99
N GLN A 395 -11.80 -19.96 56.60
CA GLN A 395 -10.55 -19.69 55.91
C GLN A 395 -10.19 -20.95 55.14
N GLN A 396 -10.15 -20.85 53.80
CA GLN A 396 -9.56 -21.86 52.94
C GLN A 396 -8.06 -21.91 53.23
N GLN A 397 -7.66 -22.80 54.14
CA GLN A 397 -6.25 -23.05 54.44
C GLN A 397 -5.60 -23.68 53.19
N PRO A 398 -4.46 -23.16 52.69
CA PRO A 398 -3.62 -23.95 51.79
C PRO A 398 -3.27 -25.24 52.54
N MET A 399 -3.63 -26.38 51.95
CA MET A 399 -3.47 -27.69 52.58
C MET A 399 -2.05 -27.88 53.12
N PRO A 400 -1.85 -28.03 54.43
CA PRO A 400 -0.55 -28.36 54.99
C PRO A 400 -0.14 -29.75 54.52
N GLY A 401 1.01 -29.86 53.84
CA GLY A 401 1.72 -31.14 53.69
C GLY A 401 1.53 -31.93 52.39
N LEU A 402 1.18 -31.31 51.25
CA LEU A 402 1.49 -31.97 49.97
C LEU A 402 3.03 -31.99 49.78
N PRO A 403 3.64 -33.15 49.50
CA PRO A 403 5.06 -33.20 49.17
C PRO A 403 5.31 -32.39 47.88
N PRO A 404 6.44 -31.67 47.78
CA PRO A 404 6.78 -30.96 46.55
C PRO A 404 6.88 -31.95 45.38
N GLY A 405 6.23 -31.60 44.26
CA GLY A 405 6.17 -32.47 43.08
C GLY A 405 4.92 -32.23 42.21
N PRO A 406 4.71 -33.06 41.18
CA PRO A 406 3.66 -32.86 40.17
C PRO A 406 2.24 -32.74 40.73
N ALA A 407 1.96 -33.42 41.84
CA ALA A 407 0.68 -33.34 42.53
C ALA A 407 0.44 -31.95 43.15
N ALA A 408 1.47 -31.35 43.75
CA ALA A 408 1.39 -30.01 44.35
C ALA A 408 1.20 -28.92 43.28
N ASP A 409 1.86 -29.07 42.13
CA ASP A 409 1.74 -28.13 41.00
C ASP A 409 0.35 -28.24 40.35
N ALA A 410 -0.13 -29.46 40.09
CA ALA A 410 -1.49 -29.67 39.59
C ALA A 410 -2.57 -29.15 40.56
N PHE A 411 -2.35 -29.30 41.87
CA PHE A 411 -3.25 -28.77 42.90
C PHE A 411 -3.36 -27.24 42.84
N ARG A 412 -2.22 -26.55 42.70
CA ARG A 412 -2.14 -25.09 42.67
C ARG A 412 -2.61 -24.49 41.34
N ASP A 413 -2.16 -25.05 40.23
CA ASP A 413 -2.27 -24.40 38.92
C ASP A 413 -3.55 -24.81 38.18
N GLN A 414 -4.13 -25.98 38.51
CA GLN A 414 -5.28 -26.54 37.78
C GLN A 414 -6.50 -26.68 38.68
N TYR A 415 -6.36 -27.32 39.84
CA TYR A 415 -7.48 -27.60 40.75
C TYR A 415 -8.00 -26.34 41.48
N MET A 416 -7.10 -25.52 42.03
CA MET A 416 -7.49 -24.30 42.75
C MET A 416 -8.28 -23.30 41.90
N PRO A 417 -7.90 -22.98 40.64
CA PRO A 417 -8.69 -22.05 39.81
C PRO A 417 -9.95 -22.68 39.18
N ALA A 418 -10.13 -24.00 39.25
CA ALA A 418 -11.31 -24.65 38.68
C ALA A 418 -12.61 -24.20 39.37
N SER A 419 -13.66 -23.97 38.57
CA SER A 419 -14.99 -23.54 39.02
C SER A 419 -15.91 -24.73 39.34
N ASN A 420 -17.07 -24.46 39.96
CA ASN A 420 -18.10 -25.44 40.36
C ASN A 420 -17.61 -26.49 41.38
N GLU A 421 -18.32 -27.63 41.47
CA GLU A 421 -17.97 -28.77 42.32
C GLU A 421 -16.67 -29.42 41.84
N LYS A 422 -15.72 -29.55 42.76
CA LYS A 422 -14.37 -30.05 42.49
C LYS A 422 -13.82 -30.91 43.63
N ALA A 423 -13.00 -31.89 43.27
CA ALA A 423 -12.29 -32.74 44.20
C ALA A 423 -10.87 -33.06 43.73
N PHE A 424 -9.98 -33.31 44.69
CA PHE A 424 -8.61 -33.71 44.46
C PHE A 424 -8.32 -34.98 45.27
N ALA A 425 -7.72 -35.96 44.61
CA ALA A 425 -7.38 -37.27 45.15
C ALA A 425 -5.86 -37.52 45.05
N MET A 426 -5.31 -38.23 46.02
CA MET A 426 -3.90 -38.59 46.04
C MET A 426 -3.69 -39.95 46.71
N SER A 427 -2.70 -40.68 46.23
CA SER A 427 -2.15 -41.90 46.84
C SER A 427 -0.86 -41.57 47.60
N SER A 428 -0.59 -42.28 48.70
CA SER A 428 0.72 -42.17 49.39
C SER A 428 1.92 -42.61 48.54
N ALA A 429 1.69 -43.30 47.42
CA ALA A 429 2.72 -43.66 46.44
C ALA A 429 3.01 -42.54 45.41
N GLY A 430 2.32 -41.40 45.49
CA GLY A 430 2.58 -40.22 44.65
C GLY A 430 1.65 -40.06 43.45
N ALA A 431 0.78 -41.04 43.15
CA ALA A 431 -0.28 -40.88 42.16
C ALA A 431 -1.30 -39.83 42.63
N TYR A 432 -1.82 -39.03 41.70
CA TYR A 432 -2.79 -37.97 41.98
C TYR A 432 -3.81 -37.85 40.86
N GLY A 433 -4.96 -37.27 41.15
CA GLY A 433 -5.99 -36.98 40.17
C GLY A 433 -6.96 -35.90 40.67
N TRP A 434 -7.61 -35.21 39.74
CA TRP A 434 -8.52 -34.12 40.10
C TRP A 434 -9.68 -33.99 39.12
N ALA A 435 -10.77 -33.39 39.59
CA ALA A 435 -11.90 -33.02 38.76
C ALA A 435 -12.46 -31.68 39.22
N GLY A 436 -12.87 -30.84 38.27
CA GLY A 436 -13.58 -29.59 38.51
C GLY A 436 -14.68 -29.36 37.47
N GLY A 437 -15.52 -28.35 37.68
CA GLY A 437 -16.61 -28.04 36.76
C GLY A 437 -17.81 -28.99 36.85
N LYS A 438 -17.89 -29.88 37.85
CA LYS A 438 -18.90 -30.95 37.90
C LYS A 438 -20.27 -30.46 38.38
N SER A 439 -21.30 -31.25 38.05
CA SER A 439 -22.69 -30.94 38.38
C SER A 439 -23.06 -31.26 39.83
N SER A 440 -22.27 -32.13 40.49
CA SER A 440 -22.46 -32.48 41.90
C SER A 440 -21.14 -32.87 42.58
N MET A 441 -21.10 -32.71 43.91
CA MET A 441 -19.95 -33.11 44.74
C MET A 441 -19.59 -34.60 44.59
N ARG A 442 -20.61 -35.48 44.50
CA ARG A 442 -20.40 -36.93 44.35
C ARG A 442 -19.73 -37.26 43.00
N GLU A 443 -20.14 -36.57 41.94
CA GLU A 443 -19.54 -36.71 40.61
C GLU A 443 -18.08 -36.22 40.62
N ALA A 444 -17.80 -35.07 41.27
CA ALA A 444 -16.44 -34.55 41.43
C ALA A 444 -15.52 -35.54 42.16
N ILE A 445 -15.98 -36.10 43.28
CA ILE A 445 -15.25 -37.10 44.07
C ILE A 445 -14.97 -38.37 43.24
N SER A 446 -16.00 -38.92 42.59
CA SER A 446 -15.86 -40.13 41.77
C SER A 446 -14.88 -39.92 40.61
N ALA A 447 -14.96 -38.78 39.93
CA ALA A 447 -14.09 -38.45 38.81
C ALA A 447 -12.63 -38.25 39.26
N ALA A 448 -12.40 -37.56 40.38
CA ALA A 448 -11.06 -37.36 40.92
C ALA A 448 -10.38 -38.67 41.35
N LEU A 449 -11.13 -39.59 41.98
CA LEU A 449 -10.62 -40.93 42.33
C LEU A 449 -10.28 -41.75 41.08
N THR A 450 -11.15 -41.71 40.07
CA THR A 450 -10.92 -42.43 38.80
C THR A 450 -9.67 -41.94 38.08
N ASP A 451 -9.49 -40.61 37.97
CA ASP A 451 -8.31 -40.00 37.36
C ASP A 451 -7.03 -40.35 38.15
N CYS A 452 -7.11 -40.40 39.48
CA CYS A 452 -5.97 -40.81 40.32
C CYS A 452 -5.61 -42.29 40.15
N ASP A 453 -6.61 -43.19 40.14
CA ASP A 453 -6.39 -44.63 40.00
C ASP A 453 -5.85 -45.01 38.62
N GLN A 454 -6.18 -44.26 37.56
CA GLN A 454 -5.59 -44.47 36.23
C GLN A 454 -4.09 -44.19 36.19
N ARG A 455 -3.59 -43.34 37.08
CA ARG A 455 -2.17 -42.96 37.19
C ARG A 455 -1.45 -43.73 38.29
N ARG A 456 -2.13 -44.69 38.91
CA ARG A 456 -1.61 -45.46 40.04
C ARG A 456 -0.98 -46.76 39.53
N ASP A 457 0.26 -47.00 39.94
CA ASP A 457 0.93 -48.27 39.67
C ASP A 457 0.26 -49.45 40.40
N ALA A 458 0.30 -50.63 39.79
CA ALA A 458 -0.24 -51.84 40.38
C ALA A 458 0.38 -52.11 41.77
N TYR A 459 -0.45 -52.58 42.72
CA TYR A 459 -0.05 -52.92 44.09
C TYR A 459 0.43 -51.76 44.98
N THR A 460 0.21 -50.51 44.58
CA THR A 460 0.46 -49.33 45.43
C THR A 460 -0.79 -48.91 46.22
N SER A 461 -0.60 -48.04 47.23
CA SER A 461 -1.68 -47.52 48.09
C SER A 461 -2.84 -46.91 47.30
N GLN A 462 -4.08 -47.15 47.72
CA GLN A 462 -5.26 -46.63 47.04
C GLN A 462 -5.30 -45.09 47.07
N CYS A 463 -5.93 -44.50 46.05
CA CYS A 463 -6.20 -43.08 46.01
C CYS A 463 -7.26 -42.70 47.05
N ARG A 464 -7.00 -41.63 47.82
CA ARG A 464 -7.96 -41.05 48.77
C ARG A 464 -8.23 -39.59 48.44
N ILE A 465 -9.43 -39.11 48.76
CA ILE A 465 -9.75 -37.70 48.63
C ILE A 465 -8.98 -36.91 49.68
N VAL A 466 -8.28 -35.88 49.22
CA VAL A 466 -7.52 -34.99 50.09
C VAL A 466 -8.13 -33.59 50.15
N ASN A 467 -8.90 -33.19 49.12
CA ASN A 467 -9.58 -31.91 49.12
C ASN A 467 -10.89 -31.96 48.30
N VAL A 468 -11.93 -31.30 48.78
CA VAL A 468 -13.20 -31.10 48.07
C VAL A 468 -13.60 -29.65 48.23
N ASN A 469 -13.81 -28.94 47.12
CA ASN A 469 -14.22 -27.53 47.11
C ASN A 469 -13.36 -26.60 47.99
N GLY A 470 -12.05 -26.88 48.08
CA GLY A 470 -11.12 -26.12 48.92
C GLY A 470 -11.08 -26.56 50.39
N MET A 471 -11.82 -27.60 50.78
CA MET A 471 -11.86 -28.10 52.17
C MET A 471 -11.24 -29.50 52.28
N VAL A 472 -10.53 -29.74 53.38
CA VAL A 472 -10.01 -31.08 53.73
C VAL A 472 -11.15 -31.91 54.33
N PRO A 473 -11.51 -33.07 53.77
CA PRO A 473 -12.51 -33.94 54.37
C PRO A 473 -12.08 -34.37 55.77
N LYS A 474 -13.00 -34.32 56.74
CA LYS A 474 -12.74 -34.91 58.06
C LYS A 474 -12.69 -36.44 57.90
N GLU A 475 -11.58 -37.05 58.28
CA GLU A 475 -11.47 -38.51 58.39
C GLU A 475 -12.57 -39.00 59.35
N ARG A 476 -13.34 -40.02 58.93
CA ARG A 476 -14.31 -40.72 59.77
C ARG A 476 -13.77 -42.08 60.15
#